data_AF-A0A661NM92-F1
#
_entry.id   AF-A0A661NM92-F1
#
_cell.length_a   1.000
_cell.length_b   1.000
_cell.length_c   1.000
_cell.angle_alpha   90.00
_cell.angle_beta   90.00
_cell.angle_gamma   90.00
#
_symmetry.space_group_name_H-M   'P 1'
#
loop_
_entity.id
_entity.type
_entity.pdbx_description
1 polymer ?
#
loop_
_entity_poly.entity_id
_entity_poly.type
_entity_poly.pdbx_seq_one_letter_code
_entity_poly.pdbx_strand_id
1 'polypeptide(L)'
;MSDSHQRDAEAGFGRTMVSSSSDEPAEIDLDEIWRNLRGRRALVGGGIYLEIAVAGGTVGDLVQASGPVAVRVRVQAADWVPADRVWLLANGVEAAAADLAEPGVVDPAHPAVRFDGDFTIEVGVDTWVAAVAEGPAGSTLNPVFRGAHPVGMTNAVQIDADGNGRFDPPQP
;
A
#
# COMPACT_ATOMS: atom_id res chain seq x y z
N MET A 1 3.59 11.31 14.19
CA MET A 1 2.77 11.56 15.40
C MET A 1 1.40 10.98 15.13
N SER A 2 0.88 10.11 16.00
CA SER A 2 -0.43 9.43 15.85
C SER A 2 -1.59 10.18 16.52
N ASP A 3 -1.42 11.48 16.80
CA ASP A 3 -2.38 12.29 17.55
C ASP A 3 -2.84 11.66 18.89
N SER A 4 -1.96 10.90 19.53
CA SER A 4 -2.29 10.16 20.75
C SER A 4 -2.29 11.10 21.96
N HIS A 5 -3.46 11.27 22.57
CA HIS A 5 -3.70 12.16 23.71
C HIS A 5 -4.11 11.42 25.01
N GLN A 6 -4.12 10.08 24.99
CA GLN A 6 -4.43 9.23 26.14
C GLN A 6 -3.21 8.39 26.52
N ARG A 7 -3.01 8.18 27.83
CA ARG A 7 -1.88 7.39 28.36
C ARG A 7 -2.10 5.88 28.23
N ASP A 8 -3.35 5.47 28.03
CA ASP A 8 -3.80 4.08 28.16
C ASP A 8 -4.13 3.45 26.79
N ALA A 9 -4.04 4.23 25.72
CA ALA A 9 -4.19 3.79 24.34
C ALA A 9 -2.80 3.61 23.70
N GLU A 10 -2.59 2.51 22.99
CA GLU A 10 -1.33 2.26 22.31
C GLU A 10 -1.08 3.33 21.22
N ALA A 11 -0.07 4.18 21.44
CA ALA A 11 0.31 5.20 20.47
C ALA A 11 0.94 4.58 19.22
N GLY A 12 0.76 5.24 18.07
CA GLY A 12 1.40 4.85 16.82
C GLY A 12 0.64 3.81 16.00
N PHE A 13 -0.63 3.53 16.29
CA PHE A 13 -1.49 2.77 15.37
C PHE A 13 -1.79 3.61 14.11
N GLY A 14 -1.75 2.97 12.94
CA GLY A 14 -1.78 3.66 11.64
C GLY A 14 -0.53 4.49 11.43
N ARG A 15 0.54 3.87 10.92
CA ARG A 15 1.83 4.56 10.67
C ARG A 15 1.96 4.97 9.23
N THR A 16 2.40 6.20 8.99
CA THR A 16 2.97 6.55 7.69
C THR A 16 4.38 5.96 7.59
N MET A 17 4.59 5.08 6.62
CA MET A 17 5.90 4.52 6.28
C MET A 17 6.38 5.24 5.01
N VAL A 18 7.66 5.60 4.99
CA VAL A 18 8.31 6.31 3.88
C VAL A 18 9.50 5.47 3.45
N SER A 19 9.69 5.30 2.14
CA SER A 19 10.80 4.52 1.60
C SER A 19 12.15 5.14 1.99
N SER A 20 13.10 4.27 2.32
CA SER A 20 14.51 4.57 2.60
C SER A 20 15.36 3.70 1.68
N SER A 21 16.48 4.22 1.20
CA SER A 21 17.44 3.43 0.43
C SER A 21 18.31 2.51 1.29
N SER A 22 18.31 2.69 2.61
CA SER A 22 19.00 1.84 3.58
C SER A 22 18.06 1.32 4.67
N ASP A 23 18.28 0.07 5.07
CA ASP A 23 17.64 -0.58 6.21
C ASP A 23 18.48 -0.46 7.50
N GLU A 24 19.71 0.07 7.41
CA GLU A 24 20.58 0.32 8.56
C GLU A 24 20.17 1.63 9.25
N PRO A 25 19.71 1.62 10.53
CA PRO A 25 19.16 2.81 11.16
C PRO A 25 20.15 3.98 11.28
N ALA A 26 21.46 3.69 11.34
CA ALA A 26 22.51 4.70 11.42
C ALA A 26 22.79 5.37 10.06
N GLU A 27 22.31 4.81 8.96
CA GLU A 27 22.54 5.27 7.59
C GLU A 27 21.34 6.00 6.98
N ILE A 28 20.29 6.25 7.78
CA ILE A 28 19.09 6.96 7.30
C ILE A 28 19.46 8.37 6.83
N ASP A 29 19.22 8.63 5.54
CA ASP A 29 19.32 9.96 4.94
C ASP A 29 18.01 10.72 5.12
N LEU A 30 17.99 11.70 6.02
CA LEU A 30 16.81 12.52 6.26
C LEU A 30 16.40 13.34 5.03
N ASP A 31 17.33 13.78 4.18
CA ASP A 31 17.00 14.53 2.97
C ASP A 31 16.31 13.62 1.95
N GLU A 32 16.68 12.34 1.88
CA GLU A 32 15.91 11.32 1.15
C GLU A 32 14.49 11.19 1.69
N ILE A 33 14.33 11.00 3.01
CA ILE A 33 13.01 10.86 3.62
C ILE A 33 12.12 12.07 3.32
N TRP A 34 12.66 13.30 3.41
CA TRP A 34 11.91 14.51 3.08
C TRP A 34 11.59 14.64 1.59
N ARG A 35 12.47 14.18 0.70
CA ARG A 35 12.17 14.12 -0.75
C ARG A 35 11.07 13.12 -1.04
N ASN A 36 11.15 11.92 -0.46
CA ASN A 36 10.17 10.84 -0.66
C ASN A 36 8.80 11.25 -0.12
N LEU A 37 8.74 11.85 1.07
CA LEU A 37 7.48 12.33 1.64
C LEU A 37 6.83 13.42 0.77
N ARG A 38 7.62 14.41 0.29
CA ARG A 38 7.12 15.45 -0.64
C ARG A 38 6.69 14.86 -1.99
N GLY A 39 7.39 13.83 -2.44
CA GLY A 39 7.04 13.05 -3.62
C GLY A 39 5.87 12.09 -3.42
N ARG A 40 5.19 12.12 -2.27
CA ARG A 40 4.07 11.22 -1.93
C ARG A 40 4.45 9.74 -1.95
N ARG A 41 5.73 9.42 -1.77
CA ARG A 41 6.25 8.05 -1.67
C ARG A 41 6.09 7.53 -0.25
N ALA A 42 4.85 7.33 0.14
CA ALA A 42 4.49 6.88 1.48
C ALA A 42 3.31 5.91 1.43
N LEU A 43 3.12 5.17 2.51
CA LEU A 43 2.01 4.25 2.70
C LEU A 43 1.57 4.26 4.16
N VAL A 44 0.37 3.78 4.41
CA VAL A 44 -0.20 3.57 5.74
C VAL A 44 -0.06 2.11 6.11
N GLY A 45 0.61 1.84 7.24
CA GLY A 45 0.76 0.51 7.81
C GLY A 45 0.07 0.41 9.18
N GLY A 46 -0.92 -0.48 9.27
CA GLY A 46 -1.67 -0.83 10.48
C GLY A 46 -1.65 -2.34 10.70
N GLY A 47 -0.46 -2.94 10.67
CA GLY A 47 -0.26 -4.40 10.79
C GLY A 47 -0.02 -5.11 9.44
N ILE A 48 -0.49 -4.52 8.34
CA ILE A 48 -0.27 -5.02 6.99
C ILE A 48 0.60 -4.00 6.23
N TYR A 49 1.59 -4.51 5.49
CA TYR A 49 2.49 -3.75 4.63
C TYR A 49 2.23 -4.11 3.17
N LEU A 50 2.24 -3.12 2.28
CA LEU A 50 2.00 -3.32 0.85
C LEU A 50 3.01 -2.56 0.01
N GLU A 51 3.36 -3.16 -1.12
CA GLU A 51 4.08 -2.52 -2.21
C GLU A 51 3.23 -2.59 -3.47
N ILE A 52 3.25 -1.52 -4.26
CA ILE A 52 2.57 -1.45 -5.56
C ILE A 52 3.54 -0.90 -6.61
N ALA A 53 3.52 -1.51 -7.79
CA ALA A 53 4.14 -0.97 -9.00
C ALA A 53 3.17 -1.02 -10.18
N VAL A 54 3.08 0.07 -10.93
CA VAL A 54 2.16 0.25 -12.06
C VAL A 54 2.97 0.68 -13.26
N ALA A 55 2.96 -0.11 -14.33
CA ALA A 55 3.73 0.18 -15.56
C ALA A 55 5.21 0.56 -15.29
N GLY A 56 5.84 -0.06 -14.28
CA GLY A 56 7.23 0.21 -13.88
C GLY A 56 7.44 1.42 -12.96
N GLY A 57 6.41 2.23 -12.70
CA GLY A 57 6.43 3.28 -11.69
C GLY A 57 5.93 2.78 -10.32
N THR A 58 6.19 3.57 -9.29
CA THR A 58 5.86 3.28 -7.89
C THR A 58 5.02 4.41 -7.29
N VAL A 59 4.65 4.28 -6.01
CA VAL A 59 3.89 5.30 -5.29
C VAL A 59 4.46 6.70 -5.49
N GLY A 60 3.59 7.66 -5.83
CA GLY A 60 3.98 9.05 -6.10
C GLY A 60 4.45 9.34 -7.53
N ASP A 61 4.69 8.33 -8.36
CA ASP A 61 5.06 8.53 -9.77
C ASP A 61 3.84 8.87 -10.64
N LEU A 62 4.11 9.58 -11.74
CA LEU A 62 3.23 9.71 -12.89
C LEU A 62 3.80 8.82 -14.01
N VAL A 63 3.03 7.83 -14.46
CA VAL A 63 3.42 6.91 -15.53
C VAL A 63 2.53 7.10 -16.74
N GLN A 64 3.08 6.98 -17.94
CA GLN A 64 2.30 7.03 -19.17
C GLN A 64 1.89 5.61 -19.58
N ALA A 65 0.60 5.28 -19.52
CA ALA A 65 0.07 3.97 -19.91
C ALA A 65 -1.43 4.06 -20.23
N SER A 66 -1.94 3.18 -21.10
CA SER A 66 -3.36 3.10 -21.42
C SER A 66 -3.75 1.70 -21.90
N GLY A 67 -5.06 1.39 -21.90
CA GLY A 67 -5.59 0.07 -22.17
C GLY A 67 -5.38 -0.89 -20.98
N PRO A 68 -5.06 -2.17 -21.22
CA PRO A 68 -4.76 -3.12 -20.16
C PRO A 68 -3.40 -2.80 -19.50
N VAL A 69 -3.44 -2.37 -18.24
CA VAL A 69 -2.24 -2.02 -17.45
C VAL A 69 -2.02 -3.04 -16.34
N ALA A 70 -0.81 -3.61 -16.30
CA ALA A 70 -0.39 -4.51 -15.24
C ALA A 70 -0.02 -3.73 -13.96
N VAL A 71 -0.50 -4.23 -12.83
CA VAL A 71 -0.28 -3.69 -11.49
C VAL A 71 0.27 -4.80 -10.60
N ARG A 72 1.56 -4.72 -10.29
CA ARG A 72 2.24 -5.62 -9.36
C ARG A 72 1.90 -5.21 -7.93
N VAL A 73 1.48 -6.16 -7.11
CA VAL A 73 1.24 -5.94 -5.68
C VAL A 73 1.94 -7.01 -4.88
N ARG A 74 2.62 -6.59 -3.81
CA ARG A 74 3.17 -7.48 -2.79
C ARG A 74 2.62 -7.09 -1.43
N VAL A 75 2.08 -8.05 -0.70
CA VAL A 75 1.48 -7.85 0.62
C VAL A 75 2.24 -8.68 1.64
N GLN A 76 2.62 -8.06 2.75
CA GLN A 76 3.33 -8.69 3.85
C GLN A 76 2.61 -8.40 5.17
N ALA A 77 2.47 -9.43 6.00
CA ALA A 77 1.96 -9.33 7.35
C ALA A 77 2.66 -10.37 8.23
N ALA A 78 2.92 -10.04 9.50
CA ALA A 78 3.47 -11.04 10.42
C ALA A 78 2.49 -12.23 10.57
N ASP A 79 3.01 -13.39 10.97
CA ASP A 79 2.23 -14.63 11.19
C ASP A 79 1.02 -14.46 12.11
N TRP A 80 1.15 -13.62 13.15
CA TRP A 80 0.09 -13.32 14.10
C TRP A 80 -0.92 -12.28 13.62
N VAL A 81 -0.66 -11.56 12.52
CA VAL A 81 -1.55 -10.52 12.00
C VAL A 81 -2.62 -11.17 11.09
N PRO A 82 -3.91 -11.02 11.41
CA PRO A 82 -4.98 -11.46 10.52
C PRO A 82 -4.95 -10.67 9.21
N ALA A 83 -5.02 -11.38 8.08
CA ALA A 83 -5.04 -10.82 6.73
C ALA A 83 -6.06 -11.62 5.90
N ASP A 84 -6.91 -10.93 5.15
CA ASP A 84 -8.04 -11.55 4.43
C ASP A 84 -8.00 -11.22 2.95
N ARG A 85 -7.86 -9.93 2.61
CA ARG A 85 -8.07 -9.45 1.24
C ARG A 85 -7.15 -8.30 0.89
N VAL A 86 -6.77 -8.23 -0.38
CA VAL A 86 -6.16 -7.06 -1.02
C VAL A 86 -6.96 -6.65 -2.25
N TRP A 87 -7.12 -5.35 -2.48
CA TRP A 87 -7.78 -4.82 -3.66
C TRP A 87 -7.13 -3.54 -4.18
N LEU A 88 -7.37 -3.27 -5.45
CA LEU A 88 -6.96 -2.05 -6.12
C LEU A 88 -8.13 -1.07 -6.20
N LEU A 89 -7.85 0.18 -5.83
CA LEU A 89 -8.71 1.32 -6.11
C LEU A 89 -8.19 2.01 -7.38
N ALA A 90 -9.01 2.10 -8.42
CA ALA A 90 -8.79 2.92 -9.59
C ALA A 90 -9.81 4.06 -9.59
N ASN A 91 -9.35 5.31 -9.46
CA ASN A 91 -10.23 6.49 -9.35
C ASN A 91 -11.34 6.36 -8.28
N GLY A 92 -11.03 5.67 -7.18
CA GLY A 92 -11.95 5.49 -6.04
C GLY A 92 -12.90 4.31 -6.15
N VAL A 93 -12.84 3.56 -7.25
CA VAL A 93 -13.64 2.35 -7.49
C VAL A 93 -12.74 1.12 -7.37
N GLU A 94 -13.26 0.04 -6.78
CA GLU A 94 -12.56 -1.23 -6.76
C GLU A 94 -12.41 -1.80 -8.18
N ALA A 95 -11.17 -1.99 -8.63
CA ALA A 95 -10.86 -2.44 -9.98
C ALA A 95 -10.50 -3.93 -10.05
N ALA A 96 -9.87 -4.45 -9.00
CA ALA A 96 -9.47 -5.85 -8.89
C ALA A 96 -9.24 -6.21 -7.41
N ALA A 97 -9.36 -7.49 -7.08
CA ALA A 97 -9.11 -7.98 -5.73
C ALA A 97 -8.62 -9.43 -5.72
N ALA A 98 -7.97 -9.82 -4.63
CA ALA A 98 -7.57 -11.19 -4.34
C ALA A 98 -7.63 -11.46 -2.84
N ASP A 99 -7.83 -12.73 -2.49
CA ASP A 99 -7.70 -13.20 -1.12
C ASP A 99 -6.21 -13.30 -0.75
N LEU A 100 -5.90 -13.00 0.51
CA LEU A 100 -4.56 -13.13 1.08
C LEU A 100 -4.36 -14.56 1.60
N ALA A 101 -3.18 -15.11 1.34
CA ALA A 101 -2.88 -16.47 1.76
C ALA A 101 -2.43 -16.54 3.23
N GLU A 102 -2.58 -17.72 3.83
CA GLU A 102 -2.03 -18.03 5.14
C GLU A 102 -0.48 -17.95 5.18
N PRO A 103 0.13 -17.79 6.36
CA PRO A 103 1.58 -17.76 6.50
C PRO A 103 2.32 -18.95 5.88
N GLY A 104 3.33 -18.65 5.07
CA GLY A 104 4.18 -19.63 4.40
C GLY A 104 3.57 -20.27 3.15
N VAL A 105 2.34 -19.90 2.75
CA VAL A 105 1.71 -20.45 1.54
C VAL A 105 2.30 -19.85 0.26
N VAL A 106 2.51 -18.53 0.20
CA VAL A 106 3.07 -17.86 -0.98
C VAL A 106 4.57 -18.11 -1.09
N ASP A 107 5.30 -17.90 0.01
CA ASP A 107 6.74 -18.14 0.10
C ASP A 107 7.07 -18.79 1.45
N PRO A 108 7.40 -20.10 1.48
CA PRO A 108 7.77 -20.80 2.71
C PRO A 108 9.05 -20.27 3.37
N ALA A 109 9.98 -19.67 2.61
CA ALA A 109 11.20 -19.07 3.14
C ALA A 109 10.94 -17.67 3.74
N HIS A 110 9.89 -17.00 3.28
CA HIS A 110 9.43 -15.71 3.80
C HIS A 110 7.95 -15.78 4.21
N PRO A 111 7.61 -16.43 5.33
CA PRO A 111 6.21 -16.68 5.72
C PRO A 111 5.36 -15.43 5.93
N ALA A 112 5.96 -14.24 5.98
CA ALA A 112 5.25 -12.97 6.06
C ALA A 112 4.59 -12.57 4.73
N VAL A 113 5.03 -13.10 3.60
CA VAL A 113 4.43 -12.79 2.29
C VAL A 113 3.04 -13.43 2.22
N ARG A 114 2.03 -12.58 2.10
CA ARG A 114 0.60 -12.94 2.05
C ARG A 114 0.06 -12.94 0.62
N PHE A 115 0.67 -12.15 -0.26
CA PHE A 115 0.37 -12.08 -1.69
C PHE A 115 1.58 -11.51 -2.42
N ASP A 116 1.90 -12.04 -3.60
CA ASP A 116 2.91 -11.47 -4.50
C ASP A 116 2.54 -11.81 -5.94
N GLY A 117 1.90 -10.86 -6.62
CA GLY A 117 1.26 -11.13 -7.90
C GLY A 117 0.86 -9.87 -8.65
N ASP A 118 0.28 -10.09 -9.83
CA ASP A 118 -0.11 -9.04 -10.76
C ASP A 118 -1.63 -9.02 -10.96
N PHE A 119 -2.20 -7.83 -10.95
CA PHE A 119 -3.54 -7.55 -11.45
C PHE A 119 -3.45 -6.87 -12.83
N THR A 120 -4.51 -6.97 -13.61
CA THR A 120 -4.67 -6.18 -14.84
C THR A 120 -5.90 -5.30 -14.67
N ILE A 121 -5.75 -4.00 -14.90
CA ILE A 121 -6.84 -3.03 -14.89
C ILE A 121 -6.96 -2.36 -16.27
N GLU A 122 -8.17 -2.00 -16.67
CA GLU A 122 -8.40 -1.24 -17.90
C GLU A 122 -8.34 0.26 -17.63
N VAL A 123 -7.51 0.97 -18.40
CA VAL A 123 -7.26 2.42 -18.25
C VAL A 123 -7.60 3.14 -19.54
N GLY A 124 -8.75 3.82 -19.55
CA GLY A 124 -9.22 4.62 -20.69
C GLY A 124 -9.11 6.13 -20.51
N VAL A 125 -8.88 6.58 -19.28
CA VAL A 125 -8.71 7.98 -18.88
C VAL A 125 -7.65 8.03 -17.79
N ASP A 126 -7.14 9.21 -17.50
CA ASP A 126 -6.22 9.43 -16.38
C ASP A 126 -6.75 8.79 -15.11
N THR A 127 -5.92 7.92 -14.53
CA THR A 127 -6.33 7.03 -13.45
C THR A 127 -5.29 7.03 -12.35
N TRP A 128 -5.70 7.33 -11.13
CA TRP A 128 -4.87 7.03 -9.97
C TRP A 128 -5.18 5.63 -9.46
N VAL A 129 -4.13 4.88 -9.11
CA VAL A 129 -4.23 3.51 -8.60
C VAL A 129 -3.60 3.42 -7.22
N ALA A 130 -4.31 2.86 -6.25
CA ALA A 130 -3.78 2.53 -4.92
C ALA A 130 -4.17 1.11 -4.52
N ALA A 131 -3.34 0.44 -3.73
CA ALA A 131 -3.67 -0.86 -3.15
C ALA A 131 -4.10 -0.69 -1.68
N VAL A 132 -5.09 -1.47 -1.27
CA VAL A 132 -5.56 -1.57 0.12
C VAL A 132 -5.64 -3.04 0.50
N ALA A 133 -5.24 -3.38 1.72
CA ALA A 133 -5.44 -4.70 2.30
C ALA A 133 -5.97 -4.59 3.73
N GLU A 134 -6.78 -5.57 4.13
CA GLU A 134 -7.38 -5.64 5.46
C GLU A 134 -7.45 -7.07 6.00
N GLY A 135 -7.64 -7.17 7.32
CA GLY A 135 -7.94 -8.42 7.99
C GLY A 135 -9.43 -8.76 7.91
N PRO A 136 -9.85 -9.98 8.34
CA PRO A 136 -11.26 -10.36 8.30
C PRO A 136 -12.12 -9.45 9.18
N ALA A 137 -13.39 -9.27 8.85
CA ALA A 137 -14.31 -8.47 9.65
C ALA A 137 -14.33 -8.90 11.13
N GLY A 138 -14.14 -7.94 12.04
CA GLY A 138 -14.08 -8.18 13.48
C GLY A 138 -12.73 -8.71 14.01
N SER A 139 -11.76 -8.96 13.12
CA SER A 139 -10.39 -9.27 13.53
C SER A 139 -9.69 -8.04 14.12
N THR A 140 -8.73 -8.30 15.01
CA THR A 140 -8.00 -7.25 15.74
C THR A 140 -6.53 -7.63 15.88
N LEU A 141 -5.67 -6.63 16.09
CA LEU A 141 -4.24 -6.78 16.37
C LEU A 141 -3.95 -7.06 17.86
N ASN A 142 -4.87 -7.71 18.56
CA ASN A 142 -4.68 -8.06 19.97
C ASN A 142 -3.51 -9.05 20.13
N PRO A 143 -2.70 -8.92 21.20
CA PRO A 143 -2.76 -7.91 22.26
C PRO A 143 -1.94 -6.63 21.95
N VAL A 144 -1.30 -6.53 20.78
CA VAL A 144 -0.31 -5.49 20.46
C VAL A 144 -0.95 -4.12 20.24
N PHE A 145 -2.07 -4.05 19.52
CA PHE A 145 -2.89 -2.85 19.37
C PHE A 145 -4.34 -3.21 19.67
N ARG A 146 -4.82 -2.83 20.87
CA ARG A 146 -6.07 -3.38 21.39
C ARG A 146 -7.26 -2.92 20.56
N GLY A 147 -8.02 -3.88 20.04
CA GLY A 147 -9.22 -3.62 19.25
C GLY A 147 -8.95 -2.99 17.89
N ALA A 148 -7.69 -2.76 17.51
CA ALA A 148 -7.35 -2.13 16.25
C ALA A 148 -7.45 -3.14 15.11
N HIS A 149 -8.14 -2.76 14.03
CA HIS A 149 -8.34 -3.61 12.88
C HIS A 149 -7.09 -3.63 11.98
N PRO A 150 -6.60 -4.80 11.52
CA PRO A 150 -5.47 -4.86 10.60
C PRO A 150 -5.79 -4.20 9.27
N VAL A 151 -4.98 -3.24 8.85
CA VAL A 151 -5.13 -2.55 7.57
C VAL A 151 -3.79 -2.10 7.02
N GLY A 152 -3.68 -2.00 5.71
CA GLY A 152 -2.60 -1.31 5.03
C GLY A 152 -3.09 -0.67 3.74
N MET A 153 -2.51 0.46 3.36
CA MET A 153 -2.87 1.19 2.15
C MET A 153 -1.66 1.90 1.56
N THR A 154 -1.49 1.85 0.25
CA THR A 154 -0.46 2.63 -0.45
C THR A 154 -0.96 4.04 -0.77
N ASN A 155 -0.07 5.01 -0.93
CA ASN A 155 -0.39 6.18 -1.75
C ASN A 155 -0.61 5.76 -3.21
N ALA A 156 -1.10 6.69 -4.01
CA ALA A 156 -1.41 6.41 -5.40
C ALA A 156 -0.19 6.44 -6.33
N VAL A 157 -0.23 5.62 -7.37
CA VAL A 157 0.50 5.84 -8.63
C VAL A 157 -0.47 6.50 -9.61
N GLN A 158 -0.05 7.56 -10.28
CA GLN A 158 -0.89 8.26 -11.26
C GLN A 158 -0.57 7.75 -12.66
N ILE A 159 -1.59 7.48 -13.46
CA ILE A 159 -1.48 7.08 -14.85
C ILE A 159 -1.99 8.23 -15.73
N ASP A 160 -1.11 8.75 -16.58
CA ASP A 160 -1.40 9.67 -17.69
C ASP A 160 -1.80 8.82 -18.91
N ALA A 161 -3.10 8.77 -19.19
CA ALA A 161 -3.65 7.91 -20.24
C ALA A 161 -3.66 8.59 -21.61
N ASP A 162 -3.72 9.92 -21.65
CA ASP A 162 -3.74 10.71 -22.88
C ASP A 162 -2.35 11.16 -23.36
N GLY A 163 -1.33 10.98 -22.52
CA GLY A 163 0.08 11.28 -22.81
C GLY A 163 0.41 12.77 -22.75
N ASN A 164 -0.36 13.58 -22.01
CA ASN A 164 -0.18 15.03 -21.96
C ASN A 164 0.88 15.49 -20.93
N GLY A 165 1.48 14.57 -20.19
CA GLY A 165 2.57 14.80 -19.24
C GLY A 165 2.10 15.31 -17.86
N ARG A 166 0.80 15.26 -17.56
CA ARG A 166 0.24 15.57 -16.24
C ARG A 166 -0.90 14.60 -15.91
N PHE A 167 -1.35 14.64 -14.67
CA PHE A 167 -2.55 13.92 -14.25
C PHE A 167 -3.75 14.87 -14.24
N ASP A 168 -4.76 14.56 -15.04
CA ASP A 168 -6.03 15.26 -15.10
C ASP A 168 -7.11 14.44 -14.34
N PRO A 169 -7.57 14.88 -13.16
CA PRO A 169 -8.51 14.10 -12.37
C PRO A 169 -9.85 13.92 -13.10
N PRO A 170 -10.52 12.76 -12.94
CA PRO A 170 -11.87 12.57 -13.46
C PRO A 170 -12.81 13.67 -12.94
N GLN A 171 -13.60 14.26 -13.83
CA GLN A 171 -14.66 15.18 -13.42
C GLN A 171 -15.75 14.41 -12.67
N PRO A 172 -16.38 15.01 -11.64
CA PRO A 172 -17.48 14.38 -10.89
C PRO A 172 -18.71 14.07 -11.74
#